data_AF-A7STZ0-F1
#
_entry.id   AF-A7STZ0-F1
#
_cell.length_a   1.000
_cell.length_b   1.000
_cell.length_c   1.000
_cell.angle_alpha   90.00
_cell.angle_beta   90.00
_cell.angle_gamma   90.00
#
_symmetry.space_group_name_H-M   'P 1'
#
loop_
_entity.id
_entity.type
_entity.pdbx_description
1 polymer ?
#
loop_
_entity_poly.entity_id
_entity_poly.type
_entity_poly.pdbx_seq_one_letter_code
_entity_poly.pdbx_strand_id
1 'polypeptide(L)'
;MAAKKPTNSSAEQSNYTRSSFAVDSFPNTCFYTKASSPWWSVDLLRSMYVFAVEITSNKGCCQVGPSNMEVLVIQGARTQRCGDVMSYGSSDWLKAGCYPIRGRSVMITLDGANTTLILCRVTVQTYAQVSLIESAEEIRGIRRDIWYKSIITQGLATIRENHVYSSSPQGVTWGRDFEASQEDSEDHGQLITSYFQPPSSGLYSFLVSCDDECELWISGYQEPRMPMEVAFDGVERMLMQIQKWDGYNESAGSYSKERVHAIWNIKSIKEWWWKLDFFLY
;
A
#
# COMPACT_ATOMS: atom_id res chain seq x y z
N MET A 1 -5.00 6.63 -4.27
CA MET A 1 -4.34 7.12 -5.51
C MET A 1 -5.26 7.89 -6.48
N ALA A 2 -6.55 8.14 -6.21
CA ALA A 2 -7.42 8.82 -7.18
C ALA A 2 -7.35 10.36 -7.20
N ALA A 3 -6.77 10.97 -6.16
CA ALA A 3 -6.76 12.42 -5.98
C ALA A 3 -6.17 13.17 -7.19
N LYS A 4 -6.89 14.20 -7.65
CA LYS A 4 -6.53 15.10 -8.76
C LYS A 4 -6.26 14.41 -10.10
N LYS A 5 -6.69 13.16 -10.26
CA LYS A 5 -6.55 12.43 -11.53
C LYS A 5 -7.65 12.81 -12.52
N PRO A 6 -7.46 12.60 -13.84
CA PRO A 6 -8.48 12.89 -14.83
C PRO A 6 -9.74 12.05 -14.60
N THR A 7 -10.90 12.69 -14.71
CA THR A 7 -12.22 12.08 -14.47
C THR A 7 -13.16 12.30 -15.63
N ASN A 8 -14.08 11.37 -15.83
CA ASN A 8 -15.15 11.48 -16.81
C ASN A 8 -16.47 10.97 -16.20
N SER A 9 -17.61 11.36 -16.76
CA SER A 9 -18.91 10.93 -16.26
C SER A 9 -19.99 10.94 -17.34
N SER A 10 -21.14 10.35 -17.01
CA SER A 10 -22.33 10.32 -17.86
C SER A 10 -23.09 11.66 -17.94
N ALA A 11 -22.56 12.73 -17.35
CA ALA A 11 -23.29 13.97 -17.09
C ALA A 11 -22.70 15.15 -17.86
N GLU A 12 -23.53 16.11 -18.26
CA GLU A 12 -23.05 17.42 -18.70
C GLU A 12 -22.33 18.14 -17.55
N GLN A 13 -21.09 18.57 -17.81
CA GLN A 13 -20.25 19.21 -16.81
C GLN A 13 -20.57 20.72 -16.72
N SER A 14 -20.97 21.16 -15.53
CA SER A 14 -21.11 22.57 -15.16
C SER A 14 -20.09 22.92 -14.09
N ASN A 15 -19.98 24.20 -13.73
CA ASN A 15 -19.13 24.65 -12.62
C ASN A 15 -19.49 24.01 -11.26
N TYR A 16 -20.69 23.41 -11.13
CA TYR A 16 -21.19 22.82 -9.88
C TYR A 16 -21.32 21.29 -9.92
N THR A 17 -21.19 20.65 -11.10
CA THR A 17 -21.35 19.19 -11.31
C THR A 17 -20.07 18.50 -11.79
N ARG A 18 -18.90 19.12 -11.62
CA ARG A 18 -17.67 18.61 -12.22
C ARG A 18 -17.35 17.21 -11.70
N SER A 19 -17.02 16.30 -12.62
CA SER A 19 -16.59 14.94 -12.27
C SER A 19 -15.35 14.95 -11.37
N SER A 20 -14.51 15.99 -11.48
CA SER A 20 -13.31 16.17 -10.67
C SER A 20 -13.60 16.38 -9.17
N PHE A 21 -14.81 16.79 -8.79
CA PHE A 21 -15.15 17.01 -7.38
C PHE A 21 -15.12 15.73 -6.55
N ALA A 22 -15.33 14.57 -7.16
CA ALA A 22 -15.19 13.29 -6.46
C ALA A 22 -13.73 12.99 -6.02
N VAL A 23 -12.73 13.69 -6.57
CA VAL A 23 -11.30 13.43 -6.35
C VAL A 23 -10.49 14.70 -6.06
N ASP A 24 -11.15 15.80 -5.70
CA ASP A 24 -10.49 17.09 -5.47
C ASP A 24 -9.89 17.25 -4.07
N SER A 25 -10.07 16.25 -3.20
CA SER A 25 -9.64 16.21 -1.79
C SER A 25 -10.42 17.12 -0.84
N PHE A 26 -11.51 17.76 -1.28
CA PHE A 26 -12.36 18.58 -0.42
C PHE A 26 -13.59 17.78 0.04
N PRO A 27 -13.88 17.71 1.36
CA PRO A 27 -14.99 16.90 1.89
C PRO A 27 -16.39 17.41 1.54
N ASN A 28 -16.52 18.70 1.20
CA ASN A 28 -17.81 19.38 1.03
C ASN A 28 -18.21 19.56 -0.44
N THR A 29 -17.36 19.17 -1.37
CA THR A 29 -17.61 19.20 -2.82
C THR A 29 -17.98 17.78 -3.26
N CYS A 30 -19.00 17.68 -4.11
CA CYS A 30 -19.45 16.38 -4.60
C CYS A 30 -19.76 16.47 -6.08
N PHE A 31 -19.36 15.44 -6.81
CA PHE A 31 -19.93 15.14 -8.10
C PHE A 31 -21.39 14.70 -7.92
N TYR A 32 -22.29 15.19 -8.76
CA TYR A 32 -23.67 14.76 -8.79
C TYR A 32 -24.19 14.68 -10.22
N THR A 33 -24.94 13.63 -10.52
CA THR A 33 -25.66 13.48 -11.80
C THR A 33 -26.94 12.69 -11.61
N LYS A 34 -27.95 13.01 -12.43
CA LYS A 34 -29.22 12.30 -12.48
C LYS A 34 -29.46 11.84 -13.92
N ALA A 35 -29.50 10.53 -14.11
CA ALA A 35 -29.68 9.89 -15.42
C ALA A 35 -30.21 8.47 -15.25
N SER A 36 -30.42 7.75 -16.36
CA SER A 36 -30.60 6.29 -16.32
C SER A 36 -29.22 5.62 -16.29
N SER A 37 -29.00 4.75 -15.31
CA SER A 37 -27.70 4.11 -15.04
C SER A 37 -26.51 5.07 -15.12
N PRO A 38 -26.49 6.16 -14.33
CA PRO A 38 -25.40 7.13 -14.33
C PRO A 38 -24.07 6.47 -13.97
N TRP A 39 -22.99 7.02 -14.52
CA TRP A 39 -21.64 6.53 -14.28
C TRP A 39 -20.65 7.67 -14.08
N TRP A 40 -19.60 7.36 -13.33
CA TRP A 40 -18.43 8.20 -13.14
C TRP A 40 -17.17 7.34 -13.28
N SER A 41 -16.08 7.91 -13.78
CA SER A 41 -14.83 7.20 -13.94
C SER A 41 -13.61 8.08 -13.66
N VAL A 42 -12.53 7.44 -13.24
CA VAL A 42 -11.21 8.06 -13.05
C VAL A 42 -10.14 7.28 -13.80
N ASP A 43 -9.29 8.00 -14.55
CA ASP A 43 -8.10 7.45 -15.19
C ASP A 43 -6.92 7.49 -14.21
N LEU A 44 -6.41 6.32 -13.84
CA LEU A 44 -5.25 6.18 -12.95
C LEU A 44 -3.93 6.62 -13.61
N LEU A 45 -3.96 6.97 -14.91
CA LEU A 45 -2.87 7.32 -15.82
C LEU A 45 -1.98 6.14 -16.23
N ARG A 46 -1.95 5.09 -15.40
CA ARG A 46 -1.22 3.84 -15.63
C ARG A 46 -2.02 2.66 -15.11
N SER A 47 -1.71 1.48 -15.63
CA SER A 47 -2.32 0.22 -15.18
C SER A 47 -1.79 -0.17 -13.80
N MET A 48 -2.70 -0.31 -12.84
CA MET A 48 -2.40 -0.63 -11.43
C MET A 48 -3.26 -1.81 -10.98
N TYR A 49 -2.86 -2.51 -9.91
CA TYR A 49 -3.73 -3.50 -9.28
C TYR A 49 -4.62 -2.84 -8.25
N VAL A 50 -5.89 -2.63 -8.59
CA VAL A 50 -6.90 -2.06 -7.70
C VAL A 50 -7.37 -3.15 -6.74
N PHE A 51 -7.23 -2.92 -5.43
CA PHE A 51 -7.65 -3.88 -4.40
C PHE A 51 -8.83 -3.40 -3.54
N ALA A 52 -9.12 -2.10 -3.53
CA ALA A 52 -10.34 -1.58 -2.95
C ALA A 52 -10.68 -0.19 -3.51
N VAL A 53 -11.95 0.18 -3.43
CA VAL A 53 -12.45 1.52 -3.71
C VAL A 53 -13.32 1.98 -2.56
N GLU A 54 -12.97 3.11 -1.96
CA GLU A 54 -13.72 3.74 -0.88
C GLU A 54 -14.46 4.96 -1.42
N ILE A 55 -15.72 5.09 -1.04
CA ILE A 55 -16.66 6.05 -1.59
C ILE A 55 -17.37 6.75 -0.45
N THR A 56 -17.43 8.08 -0.49
CA THR A 56 -18.29 8.88 0.36
C THR A 56 -19.37 9.55 -0.48
N SER A 57 -20.65 9.34 -0.17
CA SER A 57 -21.79 9.81 -0.97
C SER A 57 -22.67 10.89 -0.29
N ASN A 58 -22.23 11.44 0.84
CA ASN A 58 -23.09 12.28 1.69
C ASN A 58 -23.54 13.59 1.03
N LYS A 59 -24.84 13.66 0.70
CA LYS A 59 -25.67 14.84 0.96
C LYS A 59 -26.98 14.32 1.56
N GLY A 60 -27.28 14.70 2.80
CA GLY A 60 -28.43 14.24 3.61
C GLY A 60 -29.85 14.36 3.03
N CYS A 61 -30.04 14.52 1.72
CA CYS A 61 -31.33 14.54 1.04
C CYS A 61 -31.55 13.37 0.05
N CYS A 62 -30.52 12.59 -0.32
CA CYS A 62 -30.65 11.50 -1.29
C CYS A 62 -29.65 10.38 -0.95
N GLN A 63 -30.04 9.43 -0.09
CA GLN A 63 -29.17 8.30 0.23
C GLN A 63 -28.98 7.41 -0.99
N VAL A 64 -27.73 7.32 -1.47
CA VAL A 64 -27.32 6.35 -2.48
C VAL A 64 -26.91 5.09 -1.74
N GLY A 65 -27.74 4.06 -1.81
CA GLY A 65 -27.48 2.77 -1.17
C GLY A 65 -26.51 1.88 -1.98
N PRO A 66 -25.85 0.91 -1.32
CA PRO A 66 -24.91 0.00 -1.98
C PRO A 66 -25.56 -0.95 -3.00
N SER A 67 -26.85 -1.27 -2.83
CA SER A 67 -27.50 -2.41 -3.49
C SER A 67 -27.54 -2.35 -5.03
N ASN A 68 -27.46 -1.15 -5.61
CA ASN A 68 -27.46 -0.96 -7.07
C ASN A 68 -26.15 -0.33 -7.58
N MET A 69 -25.16 -0.18 -6.71
CA MET A 69 -23.87 0.42 -7.07
C MET A 69 -22.91 -0.67 -7.51
N GLU A 70 -22.23 -0.46 -8.62
CA GLU A 70 -21.17 -1.35 -9.08
C GLU A 70 -19.86 -0.59 -9.27
N VAL A 71 -18.76 -1.26 -8.92
CA VAL A 71 -17.41 -0.76 -9.14
C VAL A 71 -16.72 -1.66 -10.16
N LEU A 72 -16.29 -1.07 -11.26
CA LEU A 72 -15.67 -1.72 -12.40
C LEU A 72 -14.24 -1.22 -12.57
N VAL A 73 -13.32 -2.13 -12.89
CA VAL A 73 -11.93 -1.84 -13.20
C VAL A 73 -11.69 -2.19 -14.67
N ILE A 74 -11.17 -1.22 -15.43
CA ILE A 74 -11.09 -1.27 -16.89
C ILE A 74 -9.63 -1.24 -17.36
N GLN A 75 -9.28 -2.16 -18.27
CA GLN A 75 -7.99 -2.28 -18.94
C GLN A 75 -8.19 -2.49 -20.44
N GLY A 76 -8.13 -1.42 -21.23
CA GLY A 76 -8.40 -1.50 -22.67
C GLY A 76 -9.81 -2.04 -22.92
N ALA A 77 -9.91 -3.20 -23.57
CA ALA A 77 -11.19 -3.87 -23.84
C ALA A 77 -11.69 -4.79 -22.69
N ARG A 78 -10.91 -4.95 -21.61
CA ARG A 78 -11.28 -5.80 -20.47
C ARG A 78 -11.93 -4.97 -19.38
N THR A 79 -13.09 -5.41 -18.92
CA THR A 79 -13.80 -4.86 -17.76
C THR A 79 -14.00 -5.97 -16.74
N GLN A 80 -13.63 -5.72 -15.50
CA GLN A 80 -13.84 -6.65 -14.38
C GLN A 80 -14.53 -5.92 -13.24
N ARG A 81 -15.52 -6.56 -12.64
CA ARG A 81 -16.28 -6.03 -11.51
C ARG A 81 -15.55 -6.37 -10.20
N CYS A 82 -15.51 -5.42 -9.28
CA CYS A 82 -15.12 -5.68 -7.89
C CYS A 82 -16.20 -6.51 -7.17
N GLY A 83 -15.92 -6.91 -5.92
CA GLY A 83 -16.92 -7.51 -5.06
C GLY A 83 -18.05 -6.56 -4.70
N ASP A 84 -19.00 -7.05 -3.91
CA ASP A 84 -20.17 -6.27 -3.51
C ASP A 84 -19.77 -4.99 -2.77
N VAL A 85 -20.51 -3.92 -3.05
CA VAL A 85 -20.37 -2.66 -2.33
C VAL A 85 -21.04 -2.82 -0.98
N MET A 86 -20.31 -2.52 0.10
CA MET A 86 -20.83 -2.62 1.47
C MET A 86 -20.78 -1.25 2.15
N SER A 87 -21.76 -0.99 3.02
CA SER A 87 -21.73 0.18 3.90
C SER A 87 -20.86 -0.09 5.12
N TYR A 88 -20.03 0.87 5.52
CA TYR A 88 -19.19 0.80 6.70
C TYR A 88 -19.62 1.87 7.71
N GLY A 89 -20.18 1.44 8.85
CA GLY A 89 -20.71 2.38 9.85
C GLY A 89 -21.98 3.08 9.37
N SER A 90 -21.90 4.38 9.02
CA SER A 90 -23.03 5.12 8.46
C SER A 90 -23.26 4.79 6.98
N SER A 91 -24.48 4.99 6.48
CA SER A 91 -24.88 4.78 5.07
C SER A 91 -24.05 5.55 4.04
N ASP A 92 -23.25 6.51 4.50
CA ASP A 92 -22.56 7.50 3.66
C ASP A 92 -21.15 7.06 3.27
N TRP A 93 -20.63 6.02 3.92
CA TRP A 93 -19.31 5.45 3.68
C TRP A 93 -19.48 4.05 3.09
N LEU A 94 -19.10 3.92 1.82
CA LEU A 94 -19.21 2.68 1.07
C LEU A 94 -17.81 2.18 0.70
N LYS A 95 -17.62 0.86 0.71
CA LYS A 95 -16.38 0.21 0.29
C LYS A 95 -16.69 -0.95 -0.65
N ALA A 96 -16.00 -0.98 -1.77
CA ALA A 96 -15.98 -2.12 -2.69
C ALA A 96 -14.61 -2.80 -2.57
N GLY A 97 -14.60 -4.03 -2.08
CA GLY A 97 -13.39 -4.86 -2.07
C GLY A 97 -13.13 -5.44 -3.46
N CYS A 98 -11.90 -5.36 -3.96
CA CYS A 98 -11.51 -5.92 -5.25
C CYS A 98 -10.44 -7.01 -4.99
N TYR A 99 -10.71 -8.27 -5.33
CA TYR A 99 -9.64 -9.28 -5.41
C TYR A 99 -8.68 -8.82 -6.52
N PRO A 100 -7.42 -8.48 -6.23
CA PRO A 100 -6.69 -7.41 -6.92
C PRO A 100 -6.85 -7.43 -8.45
N ILE A 101 -7.47 -6.38 -9.00
CA ILE A 101 -7.83 -6.30 -10.41
C ILE A 101 -6.88 -5.36 -11.13
N ARG A 102 -6.22 -5.83 -12.20
CA ARG A 102 -5.35 -4.97 -13.02
C ARG A 102 -6.18 -4.07 -13.94
N GLY A 103 -6.07 -2.75 -13.77
CA GLY A 103 -6.71 -1.78 -14.66
C GLY A 103 -6.11 -0.39 -14.62
N ARG A 104 -6.40 0.38 -15.67
CA ARG A 104 -6.02 1.80 -15.80
C ARG A 104 -7.12 2.73 -15.34
N SER A 105 -8.38 2.33 -15.46
CA SER A 105 -9.50 3.18 -15.06
C SER A 105 -10.40 2.46 -14.07
N VAL A 106 -10.96 3.20 -13.13
CA VAL A 106 -12.04 2.74 -12.25
C VAL A 106 -13.31 3.47 -12.65
N MET A 107 -14.40 2.73 -12.79
CA MET A 107 -15.72 3.25 -13.09
C MET A 107 -16.69 2.83 -11.98
N ILE A 108 -17.51 3.78 -11.53
CA ILE A 108 -18.59 3.57 -10.58
C ILE A 108 -19.89 3.79 -11.34
N THR A 109 -20.79 2.80 -11.30
CA THR A 109 -22.12 2.87 -11.92
C THR A 109 -23.19 2.71 -10.86
N LEU A 110 -24.37 3.28 -11.11
CA LEU A 110 -25.53 3.11 -10.25
C LEU A 110 -26.74 2.69 -11.09
N ASP A 111 -27.13 1.43 -10.99
CA ASP A 111 -28.19 0.88 -11.82
C ASP A 111 -29.59 1.38 -11.41
N GLY A 112 -30.37 1.69 -12.44
CA GLY A 112 -31.77 2.07 -12.31
C GLY A 112 -32.19 3.16 -13.29
N ALA A 113 -33.51 3.25 -13.50
CA ALA A 113 -34.10 4.32 -14.28
C ALA A 113 -34.17 5.61 -13.42
N ASN A 114 -33.62 6.71 -13.94
CA ASN A 114 -33.71 8.03 -13.31
C ASN A 114 -33.15 8.11 -11.88
N THR A 115 -32.02 7.42 -11.64
CA THR A 115 -31.31 7.42 -10.36
C THR A 115 -30.33 8.59 -10.27
N THR A 116 -29.94 8.95 -9.05
CA THR A 116 -29.00 10.05 -8.79
C THR A 116 -27.70 9.47 -8.21
N LEU A 117 -26.59 9.66 -8.90
CA LEU A 117 -25.26 9.28 -8.43
C LEU A 117 -24.60 10.49 -7.77
N ILE A 118 -24.21 10.34 -6.50
CA ILE A 118 -23.53 11.38 -5.71
C ILE A 118 -22.22 10.79 -5.18
N LEU A 119 -21.11 11.47 -5.50
CA LEU A 119 -19.76 11.06 -5.09
C LEU A 119 -19.02 12.30 -4.55
N CYS A 120 -18.85 12.37 -3.24
CA CYS A 120 -18.11 13.43 -2.56
C CYS A 120 -16.63 13.11 -2.40
N ARG A 121 -16.31 11.83 -2.22
CA ARG A 121 -14.93 11.37 -2.20
C ARG A 121 -14.85 9.98 -2.78
N VAL A 122 -13.89 9.78 -3.68
CA VAL A 122 -13.53 8.46 -4.21
C VAL A 122 -12.04 8.25 -3.99
N THR A 123 -11.71 7.22 -3.22
CA THR A 123 -10.34 6.79 -2.98
C THR A 123 -10.15 5.42 -3.61
N VAL A 124 -9.37 5.37 -4.69
CA VAL A 124 -8.91 4.09 -5.27
C VAL A 124 -7.65 3.65 -4.55
N GLN A 125 -7.70 2.48 -3.91
CA GLN A 125 -6.58 1.81 -3.27
C GLN A 125 -5.98 0.80 -4.26
N THR A 126 -4.68 0.90 -4.48
CA THR A 126 -4.00 0.06 -5.48
C THR A 126 -2.64 -0.40 -4.97
N TYR A 127 -2.20 -1.59 -5.37
CA TYR A 127 -0.80 -1.96 -5.31
C TYR A 127 -0.05 -1.31 -6.46
N ALA A 128 1.08 -0.69 -6.16
CA ALA A 128 1.88 -0.04 -7.17
C ALA A 128 2.51 -1.11 -8.08
N GLN A 129 2.02 -1.23 -9.32
CA GLN A 129 2.81 -1.84 -10.39
C GLN A 129 3.82 -0.81 -10.88
N VAL A 130 5.09 -1.03 -10.57
CA VAL A 130 6.20 -0.50 -11.36
C VAL A 130 6.07 -1.13 -12.75
N SER A 131 5.42 -0.43 -13.68
CA SER A 131 5.42 -0.79 -15.09
C SER A 131 6.42 0.11 -15.81
N LEU A 132 7.57 -0.48 -16.12
CA LEU A 132 8.64 -0.01 -17.00
C LEU A 132 9.27 1.35 -16.63
N ILE A 133 10.19 1.27 -15.68
CA ILE A 133 11.45 2.01 -15.54
C ILE A 133 11.67 3.09 -16.63
N GLU A 134 11.38 4.36 -16.31
CA GLU A 134 11.79 5.50 -17.15
C GLU A 134 13.15 6.10 -16.73
N SER A 135 13.73 5.72 -15.59
CA SER A 135 15.17 5.88 -15.36
C SER A 135 15.66 5.00 -14.20
N ALA A 136 16.84 4.41 -14.36
CA ALA A 136 17.56 3.72 -13.29
C ALA A 136 18.10 4.68 -12.20
N GLU A 137 17.86 5.98 -12.35
CA GLU A 137 18.33 7.03 -11.44
C GLU A 137 17.38 7.29 -10.27
N GLU A 138 16.17 6.69 -10.26
CA GLU A 138 15.20 6.81 -9.16
C GLU A 138 15.14 5.59 -8.22
N ILE A 139 16.19 4.77 -8.14
CA ILE A 139 16.34 3.83 -7.01
C ILE A 139 16.91 4.59 -5.81
N ARG A 140 16.06 5.43 -5.20
CA ARG A 140 16.25 5.93 -3.84
C ARG A 140 14.97 5.69 -3.08
N GLY A 141 14.81 4.48 -2.56
CA GLY A 141 13.61 4.13 -1.83
C GLY A 141 13.61 2.72 -1.26
N ILE A 142 12.61 2.48 -0.43
CA ILE A 142 12.30 1.20 0.19
C ILE A 142 11.23 0.47 -0.64
N ARG A 143 11.36 -0.84 -0.79
CA ARG A 143 10.27 -1.73 -1.21
C ARG A 143 9.62 -2.29 0.04
N ARG A 144 8.30 -2.35 0.08
CA ARG A 144 7.56 -3.00 1.18
C ARG A 144 6.61 -4.03 0.61
N ASP A 145 6.83 -5.28 0.97
CA ASP A 145 5.95 -6.41 0.69
C ASP A 145 5.06 -6.65 1.93
N ILE A 146 3.77 -6.92 1.72
CA ILE A 146 2.74 -7.01 2.77
C ILE A 146 1.95 -8.30 2.59
N TRP A 147 1.78 -9.04 3.69
CA TRP A 147 0.97 -10.25 3.75
C TRP A 147 -0.15 -10.09 4.78
N TYR A 148 -1.39 -9.93 4.31
CA TYR A 148 -2.59 -9.79 5.14
C TYR A 148 -3.07 -11.12 5.77
N LYS A 149 -2.22 -12.15 5.80
CA LYS A 149 -2.51 -13.41 6.49
C LYS A 149 -1.97 -13.31 7.91
N SER A 150 -2.74 -13.83 8.87
CA SER A 150 -2.30 -13.93 10.26
C SER A 150 -0.95 -14.60 10.37
N ILE A 151 0.00 -13.92 11.02
CA ILE A 151 1.31 -14.46 11.34
C ILE A 151 1.27 -15.06 12.74
N ILE A 152 1.79 -16.28 12.88
CA ILE A 152 2.00 -16.95 14.16
C ILE A 152 3.51 -17.09 14.34
N THR A 153 4.06 -16.42 15.35
CA THR A 153 5.51 -16.39 15.63
C THR A 153 5.94 -17.42 16.68
N GLN A 154 4.99 -18.02 17.41
CA GLN A 154 5.26 -18.99 18.47
C GLN A 154 6.08 -20.19 17.97
N GLY A 155 7.23 -20.42 18.62
CA GLY A 155 8.12 -21.54 18.31
C GLY A 155 9.05 -21.33 17.11
N LEU A 156 9.02 -20.15 16.47
CA LEU A 156 9.99 -19.78 15.45
C LEU A 156 11.24 -19.16 16.08
N ALA A 157 12.42 -19.53 15.57
CA ALA A 157 13.67 -18.89 15.97
C ALA A 157 13.83 -17.50 15.32
N THR A 158 13.24 -17.33 14.13
CA THR A 158 13.20 -16.06 13.38
C THR A 158 11.84 -15.92 12.70
N ILE A 159 11.28 -14.70 12.69
CA ILE A 159 9.99 -14.43 12.02
C ILE A 159 10.08 -14.64 10.51
N ARG A 160 11.28 -14.56 9.91
CA ARG A 160 11.52 -14.84 8.49
C ARG A 160 11.19 -16.27 8.08
N GLU A 161 11.33 -17.23 9.00
CA GLU A 161 10.98 -18.64 8.76
C GLU A 161 9.46 -18.88 8.72
N ASN A 162 8.66 -17.87 9.05
CA ASN A 162 7.22 -17.98 8.92
C ASN A 162 6.84 -18.26 7.45
N HIS A 163 6.06 -19.31 7.25
CA HIS A 163 5.59 -19.77 5.94
C HIS A 163 4.88 -18.69 5.11
N VAL A 164 4.33 -17.65 5.76
CA VAL A 164 3.73 -16.49 5.09
C VAL A 164 4.75 -15.80 4.16
N TYR A 165 5.99 -15.58 4.61
CA TYR A 165 7.05 -14.94 3.82
C TYR A 165 7.58 -15.79 2.66
N SER A 166 7.25 -17.08 2.65
CA SER A 166 7.55 -17.98 1.51
C SER A 166 6.49 -17.91 0.41
N SER A 167 5.34 -17.29 0.69
CA SER A 167 4.27 -17.08 -0.28
C SER A 167 4.39 -15.71 -0.95
N SER A 168 3.76 -15.53 -2.11
CA SER A 168 3.74 -14.23 -2.78
C SER A 168 3.01 -13.18 -1.91
N PRO A 169 3.57 -11.98 -1.71
CA PRO A 169 2.91 -10.93 -0.95
C PRO A 169 1.61 -10.51 -1.63
N GLN A 170 0.61 -10.19 -0.81
CA GLN A 170 -0.70 -9.71 -1.28
C GLN A 170 -0.64 -8.22 -1.59
N GLY A 171 0.22 -7.47 -0.87
CA GLY A 171 0.47 -6.06 -1.14
C GLY A 171 1.94 -5.76 -1.39
N VAL A 172 2.20 -4.82 -2.31
CA VAL A 172 3.54 -4.30 -2.58
C VAL A 172 3.46 -2.79 -2.73
N THR A 173 4.29 -2.08 -1.97
CA THR A 173 4.41 -0.62 -1.99
C THR A 173 5.88 -0.20 -2.11
N TRP A 174 6.09 1.04 -2.55
CA TRP A 174 7.42 1.65 -2.66
C TRP A 174 7.36 3.00 -1.96
N GLY A 175 8.37 3.32 -1.18
CA GLY A 175 8.43 4.55 -0.39
C GLY A 175 9.85 5.12 -0.36
N ARG A 176 9.99 6.30 0.24
CA ARG A 176 11.31 6.90 0.51
C ARG A 176 11.70 6.79 1.99
N ASP A 177 10.74 6.52 2.85
CA ASP A 177 10.87 6.51 4.30
C ASP A 177 10.70 5.09 4.84
N PHE A 178 11.48 4.74 5.85
CA PHE A 178 11.40 3.43 6.53
C PHE A 178 10.19 3.30 7.46
N GLU A 179 9.41 4.37 7.65
CA GLU A 179 8.20 4.34 8.46
C GLU A 179 7.12 3.48 7.81
N ALA A 180 6.65 2.46 8.55
CA ALA A 180 5.47 1.69 8.17
C ALA A 180 4.25 2.62 8.16
N SER A 181 3.46 2.59 7.08
CA SER A 181 2.18 3.29 7.04
C SER A 181 1.28 2.75 8.15
N GLN A 182 0.56 3.63 8.86
CA GLN A 182 -0.53 3.22 9.75
C GLN A 182 -1.56 2.46 8.91
N GLU A 183 -1.49 1.12 8.94
CA GLU A 183 -2.56 0.25 8.44
C GLU A 183 -3.33 -0.26 9.65
N ASP A 184 -4.65 -0.08 9.64
CA ASP A 184 -5.58 -0.38 10.74
C ASP A 184 -5.85 -1.90 10.93
N SER A 185 -4.92 -2.77 10.57
CA SER A 185 -5.04 -4.23 10.70
C SER A 185 -4.06 -4.75 11.74
N GLU A 186 -4.57 -5.52 12.70
CA GLU A 186 -3.76 -6.33 13.59
C GLU A 186 -3.39 -7.65 12.84
N ASP A 187 -2.22 -8.23 13.14
CA ASP A 187 -1.73 -9.54 12.67
C ASP A 187 -1.24 -9.72 11.20
N HIS A 188 -0.77 -8.70 10.49
CA HIS A 188 -0.20 -8.88 9.14
C HIS A 188 1.32 -8.79 9.09
N GLY A 189 1.93 -9.55 8.20
CA GLY A 189 3.37 -9.51 7.96
C GLY A 189 3.80 -8.40 7.03
N GLN A 190 4.95 -7.79 7.30
CA GLN A 190 5.61 -6.90 6.34
C GLN A 190 7.09 -7.23 6.19
N LEU A 191 7.60 -7.06 4.97
CA LEU A 191 9.01 -7.09 4.65
C LEU A 191 9.39 -5.77 3.96
N ILE A 192 10.25 -4.98 4.59
CA ILE A 192 10.82 -3.79 4.00
C ILE A 192 12.23 -4.11 3.47
N THR A 193 12.44 -4.01 2.17
CA THR A 193 13.75 -4.19 1.52
C THR A 193 14.28 -2.85 1.04
N SER A 194 15.54 -2.54 1.36
CA SER A 194 16.24 -1.34 0.88
C SER A 194 17.68 -1.67 0.47
N TYR A 195 18.26 -0.82 -0.39
CA TYR A 195 19.65 -0.92 -0.80
C TYR A 195 20.43 0.30 -0.33
N PHE A 196 21.53 0.06 0.34
CA PHE A 196 22.38 1.07 0.94
C PHE A 196 23.78 1.00 0.35
N GLN A 197 24.24 2.09 -0.25
CA GLN A 197 25.64 2.26 -0.64
C GLN A 197 26.37 3.08 0.45
N PRO A 198 27.27 2.46 1.23
CA PRO A 198 28.03 3.18 2.24
C PRO A 198 28.98 4.20 1.59
N PRO A 199 28.98 5.47 2.01
CA PRO A 199 29.90 6.48 1.45
C PRO A 199 31.37 6.19 1.78
N SER A 200 31.64 5.50 2.90
CA SER A 200 32.98 5.09 3.30
C SER A 200 32.95 3.80 4.11
N SER A 201 34.06 3.05 4.13
CA SER A 201 34.18 1.89 5.01
C SER A 201 34.23 2.35 6.47
N GLY A 202 33.56 1.64 7.38
CA GLY A 202 33.55 1.98 8.80
C GLY A 202 32.38 1.40 9.57
N LEU A 203 32.22 1.85 10.82
CA LEU A 203 31.13 1.45 11.69
C LEU A 203 29.88 2.28 11.38
N TYR A 204 28.76 1.59 11.16
CA TYR A 204 27.44 2.19 10.98
C TYR A 204 26.53 1.73 12.11
N SER A 205 25.68 2.64 12.58
CA SER A 205 24.65 2.37 13.57
C SER A 205 23.29 2.32 12.89
N PHE A 206 22.54 1.25 13.15
CA PHE A 206 21.15 1.12 12.74
C PHE A 206 20.25 1.19 13.98
N LEU A 207 19.17 1.95 13.86
CA LEU A 207 18.17 2.14 14.89
C LEU A 207 16.85 1.60 14.36
N VAL A 208 16.24 0.71 15.14
CA VAL A 208 15.00 0.03 14.76
C VAL A 208 14.02 0.10 15.94
N SER A 209 12.76 0.33 15.61
CA SER A 209 11.64 0.24 16.55
C SER A 209 10.45 -0.40 15.85
N CYS A 210 9.78 -1.32 16.52
CA CYS A 210 8.53 -1.94 16.10
C CYS A 210 7.56 -2.02 17.29
N ASP A 211 6.34 -2.46 17.02
CA ASP A 211 5.31 -2.62 18.05
C ASP A 211 5.40 -4.00 18.71
N ASP A 212 5.25 -5.07 17.90
CA ASP A 212 5.26 -6.45 18.38
C ASP A 212 6.61 -7.15 18.15
N GLU A 213 6.88 -7.62 16.93
CA GLU A 213 8.12 -8.34 16.62
C GLU A 213 8.76 -7.81 15.34
N CYS A 214 10.07 -7.64 15.36
CA CYS A 214 10.78 -7.24 14.15
C CYS A 214 12.23 -7.70 14.09
N GLU A 215 12.72 -7.87 12.88
CA GLU A 215 14.08 -8.32 12.61
C GLU A 215 14.72 -7.50 11.50
N LEU A 216 15.94 -7.03 11.74
CA LEU A 216 16.76 -6.39 10.71
C LEU A 216 17.87 -7.32 10.27
N TRP A 217 17.93 -7.58 8.97
CA TRP A 217 18.95 -8.37 8.31
C TRP A 217 19.74 -7.51 7.33
N ILE A 218 21.03 -7.82 7.19
CA ILE A 218 21.89 -7.21 6.18
C ILE A 218 22.56 -8.29 5.34
N SER A 219 22.68 -8.06 4.04
CA SER A 219 23.41 -8.93 3.14
C SER A 219 24.11 -8.15 2.04
N GLY A 220 25.13 -8.77 1.44
CA GLY A 220 25.76 -8.23 0.26
C GLY A 220 24.84 -8.27 -0.94
N TYR A 221 24.77 -7.19 -1.71
CA TYR A 221 24.05 -7.17 -2.98
C TYR A 221 25.01 -6.95 -4.15
N GLN A 222 24.96 -7.87 -5.11
CA GLN A 222 25.66 -7.74 -6.38
C GLN A 222 24.65 -7.44 -7.49
N GLU A 223 24.87 -6.34 -8.22
CA GLU A 223 24.05 -6.01 -9.37
C GLU A 223 24.22 -7.05 -10.50
N PRO A 224 23.12 -7.54 -11.11
CA PRO A 224 23.22 -8.39 -12.28
C PRO A 224 23.89 -7.63 -13.42
N ARG A 225 25.03 -8.15 -13.90
CA ARG A 225 25.93 -7.66 -15.00
C ARG A 225 27.30 -7.10 -14.56
N MET A 226 27.61 -7.02 -13.27
CA MET A 226 28.96 -6.59 -12.83
C MET A 226 29.97 -7.76 -12.77
N PRO A 227 31.20 -7.59 -13.31
CA PRO A 227 32.26 -8.59 -13.18
C PRO A 227 32.64 -8.81 -11.72
N MET A 228 32.83 -10.08 -11.35
CA MET A 228 33.27 -10.49 -10.02
C MET A 228 34.77 -10.16 -9.86
N GLU A 229 35.12 -9.07 -9.19
CA GLU A 229 36.53 -8.75 -8.95
C GLU A 229 36.99 -8.99 -7.50
N VAL A 230 36.08 -9.17 -6.54
CA VAL A 230 36.42 -9.59 -5.16
C VAL A 230 35.30 -10.45 -4.59
N ALA A 231 35.65 -11.58 -3.96
CA ALA A 231 34.71 -12.48 -3.31
C ALA A 231 33.87 -11.75 -2.26
N PHE A 232 32.62 -11.45 -2.61
CA PHE A 232 31.56 -11.13 -1.66
C PHE A 232 31.06 -12.47 -1.11
N ASP A 233 31.07 -12.67 0.20
CA ASP A 233 30.67 -13.94 0.81
C ASP A 233 29.15 -14.22 0.63
N GLY A 234 28.36 -13.22 0.23
CA GLY A 234 26.92 -13.36 0.01
C GLY A 234 26.10 -13.75 1.26
N VAL A 235 26.77 -13.92 2.41
CA VAL A 235 26.18 -14.37 3.67
C VAL A 235 25.26 -13.29 4.22
N GLU A 236 23.99 -13.65 4.38
CA GLU A 236 22.99 -12.89 5.11
C GLU A 236 23.28 -12.94 6.61
N ARG A 237 23.15 -11.81 7.29
CA ARG A 237 23.44 -11.68 8.72
C ARG A 237 22.32 -10.94 9.42
N MET A 238 21.81 -11.51 10.50
CA MET A 238 20.87 -10.82 11.37
C MET A 238 21.62 -9.76 12.16
N LEU A 239 21.20 -8.50 12.05
CA LEU A 239 21.75 -7.38 12.80
C LEU A 239 21.00 -7.17 14.11
N MET A 240 19.67 -7.32 14.09
CA MET A 240 18.80 -7.09 15.23
C MET A 240 17.58 -8.01 15.19
N GLN A 241 17.12 -8.41 16.36
CA GLN A 241 15.85 -9.10 16.57
C GLN A 241 15.20 -8.52 17.83
N ILE A 242 13.96 -8.11 17.70
CA ILE A 242 13.07 -7.70 18.78
C ILE A 242 11.99 -8.79 18.84
N GLN A 243 12.02 -9.59 19.90
CA GLN A 243 11.02 -10.64 20.17
C GLN A 243 9.99 -10.10 21.16
N LYS A 244 8.74 -10.52 21.03
CA LYS A 244 7.63 -10.12 21.91
C LYS A 244 7.77 -10.82 23.27
N TRP A 245 7.76 -10.08 24.39
CA TRP A 245 7.34 -10.67 25.68
C TRP A 245 6.89 -9.71 26.82
N ASP A 246 5.85 -10.19 27.52
CA ASP A 246 5.38 -10.00 28.92
C ASP A 246 4.67 -8.69 29.30
N GLY A 247 3.48 -8.51 28.72
CA GLY A 247 2.32 -8.02 29.46
C GLY A 247 2.26 -6.52 29.75
N TYR A 248 1.02 -6.00 29.75
CA TYR A 248 0.70 -4.66 30.21
C TYR A 248 1.27 -4.42 31.61
N ASN A 249 2.22 -3.49 31.73
CA ASN A 249 2.73 -3.09 33.03
C ASN A 249 1.73 -2.13 33.70
N GLU A 250 0.78 -2.69 34.45
CA GLU A 250 -0.29 -1.95 35.16
C GLU A 250 0.26 -0.81 36.04
N SER A 251 1.52 -0.90 36.48
CA SER A 251 2.15 0.11 37.31
C SER A 251 2.67 1.35 36.54
N ALA A 252 2.85 1.24 35.21
CA ALA A 252 3.44 2.30 34.38
C ALA A 252 2.46 2.98 33.41
N GLY A 253 1.28 2.38 33.15
CA GLY A 253 0.23 2.97 32.32
C GLY A 253 0.66 3.34 30.88
N SER A 254 1.71 2.71 30.36
CA SER A 254 2.29 3.02 29.05
C SER A 254 2.74 1.76 28.31
N TYR A 255 2.48 1.72 27.01
CA TYR A 255 3.18 0.83 26.08
C TYR A 255 4.65 1.27 26.01
N SER A 256 5.61 0.35 26.20
CA SER A 256 7.03 0.64 26.00
C SER A 256 7.42 0.20 24.59
N LYS A 257 7.67 1.16 23.68
CA LYS A 257 8.32 0.86 22.39
C LYS A 257 9.79 0.54 22.66
N GLU A 258 10.18 -0.72 22.51
CA GLU A 258 11.59 -1.09 22.57
C GLU A 258 12.33 -0.51 21.35
N ARG A 259 13.50 0.07 21.63
CA ARG A 259 14.45 0.53 20.62
C ARG A 259 15.70 -0.30 20.77
N VAL A 260 16.04 -1.07 19.75
CA VAL A 260 17.30 -1.82 19.72
C VAL A 260 18.30 -1.07 18.83
N HIS A 261 19.55 -1.04 19.27
CA HIS A 261 20.67 -0.37 18.61
C HIS A 261 21.71 -1.43 18.24
N ALA A 262 21.96 -1.59 16.93
CA ALA A 262 23.07 -2.40 16.44
C ALA A 262 24.13 -1.55 15.77
N ILE A 263 25.39 -1.90 16.03
CA ILE A 263 26.56 -1.31 15.39
C ILE A 263 27.22 -2.38 14.53
N TRP A 264 27.45 -2.08 13.26
CA TRP A 264 28.04 -3.02 12.32
C TRP A 264 29.15 -2.38 11.49
N ASN A 265 30.22 -3.12 11.21
CA ASN A 265 31.32 -2.66 10.36
C ASN A 265 31.02 -2.98 8.89
N ILE A 266 30.77 -1.93 8.10
CA ILE A 266 30.43 -2.03 6.69
C ILE A 266 31.64 -1.63 5.85
N LYS A 267 32.02 -2.47 4.89
CA LYS A 267 32.97 -2.10 3.85
C LYS A 267 32.26 -1.33 2.73
N SER A 268 32.82 -0.18 2.39
CA SER A 268 32.50 0.57 1.17
C SER A 268 33.55 0.29 0.11
N ILE A 269 33.09 -0.23 -1.01
CA ILE A 269 33.81 -0.32 -2.27
C ILE A 269 32.93 0.40 -3.28
N LYS A 270 33.55 1.21 -4.14
CA LYS A 270 32.84 1.95 -5.19
C LYS A 270 32.00 0.94 -5.99
N GLU A 271 30.72 1.22 -6.14
CA GLU A 271 29.73 0.36 -6.84
C GLU A 271 29.16 -0.83 -6.04
N TRP A 272 29.52 -1.01 -4.76
CA TRP A 272 28.93 -2.07 -3.92
C TRP A 272 27.71 -1.57 -3.13
N TRP A 273 26.71 -2.43 -3.01
CA TRP A 273 25.46 -2.17 -2.28
C TRP A 273 25.25 -3.22 -1.19
N TRP A 274 24.61 -2.79 -0.10
CA TRP A 274 24.13 -3.67 0.95
C TRP A 274 22.61 -3.72 0.92
N LYS A 275 22.05 -4.93 0.93
CA LYS A 275 20.61 -5.13 1.06
C LYS A 275 20.26 -5.16 2.54
N LEU A 276 19.26 -4.37 2.92
CA LEU A 276 18.64 -4.38 4.25
C LEU A 276 17.25 -4.98 4.12
N ASP A 277 16.96 -6.02 4.88
CA ASP A 277 15.64 -6.65 4.95
C ASP A 277 15.11 -6.51 6.38
N PHE A 278 13.94 -5.89 6.50
CA PHE A 278 13.30 -5.63 7.77
C PHE A 278 11.95 -6.33 7.83
N PHE A 279 11.87 -7.37 8.64
CA PHE A 279 10.65 -8.16 8.86
C PHE A 279 9.88 -7.58 10.04
N LEU A 280 8.56 -7.53 9.91
CA LEU A 280 7.64 -6.90 10.85
C LEU A 280 6.42 -7.80 11.06
N TYR A 281 6.05 -7.97 12.32
CA TYR A 281 4.76 -8.46 12.80
C TYR A 281 4.14 -7.35 13.68
#